data_AF-A0A7X7VZY1-F1
#
_entry.id   AF-A0A7X7VZY1-F1
#
_cell.length_a   1.000
_cell.length_b   1.000
_cell.length_c   1.000
_cell.angle_alpha   90.00
_cell.angle_beta   90.00
_cell.angle_gamma   90.00
#
_symmetry.space_group_name_H-M   'P 1'
#
loop_
_entity.id
_entity.type
_entity.pdbx_description
1 polymer ?
#
loop_
_entity_poly.entity_id
_entity_poly.type
_entity_poly.pdbx_seq_one_letter_code
_entity_poly.pdbx_strand_id
1 'polypeptide(L)' 'MLSKLMCNSEEIGFSDVILENGIVRVIDGPLFSLEGIIKSIDHRKQRAKVRLNFLGEERTVDLGISILKPV' A
#
# COMPACT_ATOMS: atom_id res chain seq x y z
N MET A 1 -13.95 -4.35 -4.10
CA MET A 1 -12.72 -3.54 -4.15
C MET A 1 -11.90 -3.75 -2.88
N LEU A 2 -12.47 -3.54 -1.69
CA LEU A 2 -11.80 -3.77 -0.41
C LEU A 2 -11.32 -5.22 -0.20
N SER A 3 -12.08 -6.21 -0.70
CA SER A 3 -11.71 -7.63 -0.63
C SER A 3 -10.36 -7.98 -1.25
N LYS A 4 -9.86 -7.17 -2.20
CA LYS A 4 -8.52 -7.35 -2.79
C LYS A 4 -7.38 -6.99 -1.84
N LEU A 5 -7.67 -6.23 -0.78
CA LEU A 5 -6.69 -5.81 0.23
C LEU A 5 -6.64 -6.78 1.43
N MET A 6 -7.61 -7.69 1.54
CA MET A 6 -7.74 -8.57 2.70
C MET A 6 -6.90 -9.82 2.51
N CYS A 7 -6.02 -10.10 3.47
CA CYS A 7 -5.34 -11.38 3.63
C CYS A 7 -6.24 -12.30 4.48
N ASN A 8 -6.52 -13.50 3.97
CA ASN A 8 -7.31 -14.53 4.65
C ASN A 8 -8.69 -14.06 5.17
N SER A 9 -9.25 -13.02 4.55
CA SER A 9 -10.60 -12.46 4.81
C SER A 9 -10.78 -11.64 6.09
N GLU A 10 -9.76 -11.47 6.94
CA GLU A 10 -9.91 -10.80 8.24
C GLU A 10 -9.02 -9.56 8.41
N GLU A 11 -7.80 -9.57 7.85
CA GLU A 11 -6.82 -8.51 8.08
C GLU A 11 -6.20 -8.00 6.78
N ILE A 12 -5.87 -6.70 6.73
CA ILE A 12 -5.04 -6.16 5.64
C ILE A 12 -3.58 -6.36 6.03
N GLY A 13 -2.90 -7.24 5.29
CA GLY A 13 -1.48 -7.50 5.49
C GLY A 13 -0.57 -6.35 5.04
N PHE A 14 0.72 -6.48 5.33
CA PHE A 14 1.73 -5.56 4.85
C PHE A 14 2.02 -5.81 3.37
N SER A 15 2.42 -4.75 2.66
CA SER A 15 2.99 -4.87 1.31
C SER A 15 4.46 -4.53 1.32
N ASP A 16 5.25 -5.36 0.65
CA ASP A 16 6.68 -5.13 0.47
C ASP A 16 6.89 -4.19 -0.69
N VAL A 17 7.63 -3.11 -0.46
CA VAL A 17 7.85 -2.06 -1.45
C VAL A 17 9.33 -1.72 -1.58
N ILE A 18 9.73 -1.38 -2.80
CA ILE A 18 11.02 -0.75 -3.09
C ILE A 18 10.78 0.70 -3.54
N LEU A 19 11.74 1.56 -3.21
CA LEU A 19 11.76 2.93 -3.68
C LEU A 19 12.89 3.07 -4.70
N GLU A 20 12.54 3.11 -5.98
CA GLU A 20 13.50 3.28 -7.07
C GLU A 20 13.26 4.63 -7.74
N ASN A 21 14.27 5.51 -7.73
CA ASN A 21 14.22 6.83 -8.37
C ASN A 21 13.02 7.69 -7.94
N GLY A 22 12.61 7.56 -6.67
CA GLY A 22 11.43 8.28 -6.12
C GLY A 22 10.09 7.67 -6.52
N ILE A 23 10.09 6.56 -7.27
CA ILE A 23 8.89 5.79 -7.62
C ILE A 23 8.74 4.64 -6.62
N VAL A 24 7.53 4.49 -6.10
CA VAL A 24 7.15 3.36 -5.27
C VAL A 24 6.80 2.19 -6.18
N ARG A 25 7.42 1.03 -5.95
CA ARG A 25 7.05 -0.21 -6.60
C ARG A 25 6.72 -1.26 -5.54
N VAL A 26 5.53 -1.84 -5.63
CA VAL A 26 5.13 -2.94 -4.75
C VAL A 26 5.66 -4.24 -5.34
N ILE A 27 6.36 -5.02 -4.53
CA ILE A 27 6.97 -6.30 -4.93
C ILE A 27 6.07 -7.46 -4.51
N ASP A 28 5.45 -7.35 -3.34
CA ASP A 28 4.54 -8.36 -2.80
C ASP A 28 3.48 -7.73 -1.88
N GLY A 29 2.40 -8.47 -1.64
CA GLY A 29 1.36 -8.14 -0.68
C GLY A 29 0.15 -7.39 -1.26
N PRO A 30 -0.77 -6.94 -0.39
CA PRO A 30 -2.10 -6.49 -0.79
C PRO A 30 -2.16 -5.25 -1.71
N LEU A 31 -1.11 -4.43 -1.72
CA LEU A 31 -1.02 -3.25 -2.59
C LEU A 31 -0.47 -3.55 -4.00
N PHE A 32 -0.15 -4.81 -4.31
CA PHE A 32 0.36 -5.18 -5.61
C PHE A 32 -0.63 -4.81 -6.72
N SER A 33 -0.16 -4.19 -7.81
CA SER A 33 -1.00 -3.65 -8.90
C SER A 33 -1.92 -2.47 -8.50
N LEU A 34 -1.73 -1.90 -7.31
CA LEU A 34 -2.46 -0.74 -6.78
C LEU A 34 -1.53 0.47 -6.53
N GLU A 35 -0.38 0.52 -7.20
CA GLU A 35 0.62 1.59 -7.02
C GLU A 35 0.06 2.97 -7.40
N GLY A 36 -0.79 3.02 -8.43
CA GLY A 36 -1.41 4.26 -8.91
C GLY A 36 -2.37 4.94 -7.93
N ILE A 37 -2.74 4.26 -6.84
CA ILE A 37 -3.57 4.84 -5.77
C ILE A 37 -2.76 5.22 -4.52
N ILE A 38 -1.45 4.92 -4.49
CA ILE A 38 -0.55 5.36 -3.43
C ILE A 38 -0.27 6.85 -3.62
N LYS A 39 -0.57 7.65 -2.60
CA LYS A 39 -0.35 9.11 -2.60
C LYS A 39 1.00 9.51 -2.04
N SER A 40 1.46 8.81 -1.00
CA SER A 40 2.73 9.10 -0.33
C SER A 40 3.12 7.94 0.59
N ILE A 41 4.40 7.88 0.95
CA ILE A 41 4.93 6.95 1.96
C ILE A 41 5.49 7.73 3.15
N ASP A 42 5.08 7.34 4.36
CA ASP A 42 5.76 7.71 5.59
C ASP A 42 6.82 6.64 5.91
N HIS A 43 8.08 6.93 5.56
CA HIS A 43 9.21 6.03 5.76
C HIS A 43 9.48 5.75 7.24
N ARG A 44 9.19 6.70 8.13
CA ARG A 44 9.44 6.56 9.56
C ARG A 44 8.43 5.61 10.21
N LYS A 45 7.17 5.67 9.77
CA LYS A 45 6.09 4.83 10.29
C LYS A 45 5.88 3.54 9.51
N GLN A 46 6.54 3.39 8.36
CA GLN A 46 6.33 2.28 7.43
C GLN A 46 4.84 2.18 7.01
N ARG A 47 4.29 3.33 6.58
CA ARG A 47 2.89 3.46 6.16
C ARG A 47 2.78 4.06 4.76
N ALA A 48 1.95 3.45 3.92
CA ALA A 48 1.53 4.01 2.64
C ALA A 48 0.18 4.69 2.80
N LYS A 49 0.11 5.96 2.41
CA LYS A 49 -1.15 6.69 2.31
C LYS A 49 -1.79 6.35 0.97
N VAL A 50 -2.95 5.72 1.01
CA VAL A 50 -3.63 5.17 -0.17
C VAL A 50 -5.00 5.79 -0.33
N ARG A 51 -5.34 6.15 -1.56
CA ARG A 51 -6.67 6.65 -1.91
C ARG A 51 -7.57 5.49 -2.35
N LEU A 52 -8.62 5.23 -1.59
CA LEU A 52 -9.60 4.20 -1.87
C LEU A 52 -10.96 4.83 -2.15
N ASN A 53 -11.74 4.21 -3.04
CA ASN A 53 -13.16 4.48 -3.10
C ASN A 53 -13.87 3.55 -2.11
N PHE A 54 -14.55 4.13 -1.14
CA PHE A 54 -15.33 3.40 -0.15
C PHE A 54 -16.76 3.95 -0.14
N LEU A 55 -17.73 3.08 -0.45
CA LEU A 55 -19.16 3.43 -0.54
C LEU A 55 -19.46 4.62 -1.49
N GLY A 56 -18.71 4.73 -2.59
CA GLY A 56 -18.88 5.80 -3.57
C GLY A 56 -18.08 7.07 -3.28
N GLU A 57 -17.44 7.17 -2.11
CA GLU A 57 -16.64 8.32 -1.72
C GLU A 57 -15.15 8.03 -1.76
N GLU A 58 -14.35 9.01 -2.19
CA GLU A 58 -12.89 8.93 -2.07
C GLU A 58 -12.47 9.14 -0.62
N ARG A 59 -11.79 8.15 -0.05
CA ARG A 59 -11.21 8.19 1.28
C ARG A 59 -9.72 7.92 1.20
N THR A 60 -8.97 8.53 2.09
CA THR A 60 -7.53 8.31 2.21
C THR A 60 -7.27 7.54 3.50
N VAL A 61 -6.56 6.42 3.40
CA VAL A 61 -6.25 5.52 4.52
C VAL A 61 -4.75 5.22 4.58
N ASP A 62 -4.24 4.90 5.77
CA ASP A 62 -2.85 4.53 5.98
C ASP A 62 -2.71 3.01 6.12
N LEU A 63 -2.08 2.37 5.13
CA LEU A 63 -1.84 0.93 5.10
C LEU A 63 -0.40 0.60 5.47
N GLY A 64 -0.19 -0.56 6.11
CA GLY A 64 1.14 -1.04 6.49
C GLY A 64 1.96 -1.43 5.27
N ILE A 65 3.22 -1.03 5.24
CA ILE A 65 4.20 -1.47 4.23
C ILE A 65 5.51 -1.89 4.88
N SER A 66 6.33 -2.64 4.15
CA SER A 66 7.71 -2.90 4.51
C SER A 66 8.61 -2.39 3.39
N ILE A 67 9.50 -1.44 3.71
CA ILE A 67 10.41 -0.87 2.71
C ILE A 67 11.66 -1.73 2.65
N LEU A 68 11.82 -2.45 1.54
CA LEU A 68 13.00 -3.24 1.27
C LEU A 68 14.14 -2.30 0.82
N LYS A 69 15.32 -2.46 1.40
CA LYS A 69 16.53 -1.80 0.92
C LYS A 69 17.16 -2.69 -0.16
N PRO A 70 17.67 -2.13 -1.26
CA PRO A 70 18.60 -2.86 -2.12
C PRO A 70 19.76 -3.36 -1.25
N VAL A 71 20.07 -4.66 -1.34
CA VAL A 71 21.21 -5.29 -0.67
C VAL A 71 22.47 -5.07 -1.49
#